data_AF-A0A5K1HJY5-F1
#
_entry.id   AF-A0A5K1HJY5-F1
#
_cell.length_a   1.000
_cell.length_b   1.000
_cell.length_c   1.000
_cell.angle_alpha   90.00
_cell.angle_beta   90.00
_cell.angle_gamma   90.00
#
_symmetry.space_group_name_H-M   'P 1'
#
loop_
_entity.id
_entity.type
_entity.pdbx_description
1 polymer ?
#
loop_
_entity_poly.entity_id
_entity_poly.type
_entity_poly.pdbx_seq_one_letter_code
_entity_poly.pdbx_strand_id
1 'polypeptide(L)' 'MIDARGHIALIDFGLAKELDNEDDYAESFLGTPLYLAPERFLGGGSINFKSDIYGVGCIFYEMLHG' A
#
# COMPACT_ATOMS: atom_id res chain seq x y z
N MET A 1 10.79 -3.10 8.85
CA MET A 1 11.89 -3.15 9.85
C MET A 1 12.18 -4.61 10.18
N ILE A 2 13.43 -4.96 10.53
CA ILE A 2 13.83 -6.31 10.94
C ILE A 2 14.25 -6.29 12.41
N ASP A 3 13.77 -7.25 13.20
CA ASP A 3 14.20 -7.44 14.59
C ASP A 3 15.53 -8.25 14.68
N ALA A 4 16.09 -8.36 15.89
CA ALA A 4 17.34 -9.08 16.12
C ALA A 4 17.26 -10.60 15.84
N ARG A 5 16.05 -11.14 15.69
CA ARG A 5 15.78 -12.55 15.36
C ARG A 5 15.46 -12.75 13.87
N GLY A 6 15.46 -11.69 13.06
CA GLY A 6 15.17 -11.74 11.63
C GLY A 6 13.68 -11.63 11.25
N HIS A 7 12.76 -11.28 12.16
CA HIS A 7 11.37 -11.06 11.80
C HIS A 7 11.17 -9.70 11.14
N ILE A 8 10.42 -9.69 10.05
CA ILE A 8 10.01 -8.47 9.35
C ILE A 8 8.70 -7.96 9.95
N ALA A 9 8.65 -6.66 10.24
CA ALA A 9 7.45 -5.96 10.65
C ALA A 9 7.25 -4.68 9.82
N LEU A 10 5.98 -4.41 9.47
CA LEU A 10 5.55 -3.08 9.03
C LEU A 10 5.56 -2.14 10.23
N ILE A 11 6.07 -0.92 10.05
CA ILE A 11 6.28 0.02 11.16
C ILE A 11 5.65 1.39 10.94
N ASP A 12 5.39 1.78 9.70
CA ASP A 12 4.82 3.08 9.37
C ASP A 12 3.34 2.91 9.03
N PHE A 13 2.48 3.41 9.93
CA PHE A 13 1.04 3.44 9.78
C PHE A 13 0.52 4.89 9.72
N GLY A 14 1.39 5.88 9.47
CA GLY A 14 1.03 7.29 9.44
C GLY A 14 -0.01 7.67 8.36
N LEU A 15 -0.15 6.81 7.34
CA LEU A 15 -1.11 6.95 6.26
C LEU A 15 -2.22 5.88 6.30
N ALA A 16 -2.21 5.00 7.31
CA ALA A 16 -3.19 3.93 7.40
C ALA A 16 -4.60 4.50 7.63
N LYS A 17 -5.58 3.90 6.97
CA LYS A 17 -6.98 4.29 7.07
C LYS A 17 -7.83 3.03 7.24
N GLU A 18 -8.61 3.01 8.32
CA GLU A 18 -9.64 1.98 8.51
C GLU A 18 -10.83 2.27 7.60
N LEU A 19 -11.33 1.19 6.99
CA LEU A 19 -12.52 1.17 6.14
C LEU A 19 -13.58 0.37 6.91
N ASP A 20 -14.80 0.90 7.03
CA ASP A 20 -15.85 0.28 7.85
C ASP A 20 -16.46 -0.95 7.15
N ASN A 21 -16.45 -0.98 5.81
CA ASN A 21 -16.95 -2.05 4.97
C ASN A 21 -15.97 -2.39 3.82
N GLU A 22 -16.09 -3.60 3.25
CA GLU A 22 -15.24 -4.04 2.12
C GLU A 22 -15.43 -3.21 0.85
N ASP A 23 -16.61 -2.59 0.70
CA ASP A 23 -16.97 -1.71 -0.41
C ASP A 23 -16.60 -0.24 -0.16
N ASP A 24 -16.04 0.09 1.01
CA ASP A 24 -15.61 1.45 1.29
C ASP A 24 -14.29 1.77 0.60
N TYR A 25 -14.11 3.06 0.30
CA TYR A 25 -12.91 3.58 -0.33
C TYR A 25 -12.38 4.79 0.43
N ALA A 26 -11.06 4.94 0.43
CA ALA A 26 -10.39 6.16 0.85
C ALA A 26 -10.07 7.06 -0.36
N GLU A 27 -10.23 8.37 -0.20
CA GLU A 27 -10.01 9.36 -1.27
C GLU A 27 -8.74 10.21 -1.10
N SER A 28 -7.98 9.99 -0.02
CA SER A 28 -6.84 10.84 0.35
C SER A 28 -5.64 10.62 -0.56
N PHE A 29 -5.20 11.56 -1.40
CA PHE A 29 -4.01 11.37 -2.28
C PHE A 29 -2.67 11.39 -1.51
N LEU A 30 -2.28 10.25 -0.96
CA LEU A 30 -1.09 10.05 -0.11
C LEU A 30 -0.35 8.76 -0.51
N GLY A 31 0.95 8.71 -0.22
CA GLY A 31 1.83 7.54 -0.40
C GLY A 31 3.10 7.82 -1.20
N THR A 32 3.98 6.83 -1.30
CA THR A 32 5.22 6.92 -2.07
C THR A 32 4.92 6.62 -3.55
N PRO A 33 5.14 7.57 -4.50
CA PRO A 33 4.63 7.46 -5.87
C PRO A 33 4.95 6.17 -6.63
N LEU A 34 6.12 5.57 -6.41
CA LEU A 34 6.54 4.34 -7.09
C LEU A 34 5.74 3.08 -6.68
N TYR A 35 5.04 3.15 -5.55
CA TYR A 35 4.28 2.02 -4.98
C TYR A 35 2.76 2.26 -5.05
N LEU A 36 2.31 3.36 -5.65
CA LEU A 36 0.89 3.68 -5.77
C LEU A 36 0.26 2.88 -6.92
N ALA A 37 -0.89 2.28 -6.60
CA ALA A 37 -1.71 1.55 -7.56
C ALA A 37 -2.25 2.47 -8.67
N PRO A 38 -2.44 1.99 -9.91
CA PRO A 38 -2.83 2.82 -11.04
C PRO A 38 -4.18 3.52 -10.86
N GLU A 39 -5.16 2.88 -10.20
CA GLU A 39 -6.47 3.44 -9.88
C GLU A 39 -6.39 4.75 -9.09
N ARG A 40 -5.27 4.99 -8.42
CA ARG A 40 -4.98 6.25 -7.72
C ARG A 40 -4.90 7.46 -8.64
N PHE A 41 -4.49 7.25 -9.88
CA PHE A 41 -4.30 8.30 -10.88
C PHE A 41 -5.46 8.35 -11.88
N LEU A 42 -6.40 7.41 -11.79
CA LEU A 42 -7.58 7.33 -12.65
C LEU A 42 -8.78 8.00 -11.95
N GLY A 43 -9.70 8.54 -12.74
CA GLY A 43 -10.84 9.32 -12.27
C GLY A 43 -11.65 8.57 -11.20
N GLY A 44 -11.57 9.06 -9.97
CA GLY A 44 -12.17 8.46 -8.77
C GLY A 44 -11.20 8.50 -7.59
N GLY A 45 -9.91 8.20 -7.79
CA GLY A 45 -8.87 8.24 -6.73
C GLY A 45 -9.13 7.35 -5.50
N SER A 46 -10.23 6.61 -5.53
CA SER A 46 -10.79 5.73 -4.52
C SER A 46 -9.93 4.48 -4.40
N ILE A 47 -9.34 4.28 -3.23
CA ILE A 47 -8.49 3.12 -2.93
C ILE A 47 -9.12 2.26 -1.86
N ASN A 48 -8.88 0.95 -1.94
CA ASN A 48 -9.24 -0.01 -0.90
C ASN A 48 -8.07 -0.99 -0.69
N PHE A 49 -8.29 -2.07 0.05
CA PHE A 49 -7.25 -3.06 0.35
C PHE A 49 -6.54 -3.63 -0.90
N LYS A 50 -7.18 -3.62 -2.08
CA LYS A 50 -6.56 -4.09 -3.33
C LYS A 50 -5.41 -3.19 -3.78
N SER A 51 -5.49 -1.90 -3.47
CA SER A 51 -4.42 -0.95 -3.76
C SER A 51 -3.16 -1.26 -2.93
N ASP A 52 -3.31 -1.77 -1.71
CA ASP A 52 -2.18 -2.23 -0.89
C ASP A 52 -1.51 -3.47 -1.50
N ILE A 53 -2.30 -4.38 -2.08
CA ILE A 53 -1.78 -5.58 -2.78
C ILE A 53 -0.91 -5.18 -3.97
N TYR A 54 -1.27 -4.13 -4.71
CA TYR A 54 -0.43 -3.61 -5.78
C TYR A 54 0.94 -3.17 -5.26
N GLY A 55 0.97 -2.39 -4.18
CA GLY A 55 2.21 -1.94 -3.56
C GLY A 55 3.10 -3.10 -3.09
N VAL A 56 2.50 -4.14 -2.50
CA VAL A 56 3.21 -5.39 -2.15
C VAL A 56 3.78 -6.08 -3.39
N GLY A 57 3.04 -6.07 -4.51
CA GLY A 57 3.51 -6.57 -5.80
C GLY A 57 4.75 -5.83 -6.31
N CYS A 58 4.78 -4.51 -6.19
CA CYS A 58 5.96 -3.70 -6.50
C CYS A 58 7.17 -4.10 -5.65
N ILE A 59 6.98 -4.23 -4.33
CA ILE A 59 8.06 -4.67 -3.42
C ILE A 59 8.55 -6.07 -3.78
N PHE A 60 7.63 -6.99 -4.11
CA PHE A 60 7.99 -8.34 -4.53
C PHE A 60 8.80 -8.34 -5.83
N TYR A 61 8.39 -7.53 -6.81
CA TYR A 61 9.14 -7.36 -8.04
C TYR A 61 10.55 -6.82 -7.77
N GLU A 62 10.69 -5.80 -6.93
CA GLU A 62 11.98 -5.22 -6.53
C GLU A 62 12.88 -6.26 -5.84
N MET A 63 12.33 -7.06 -4.93
CA MET A 63 13.08 -8.15 -4.28
C MET A 63 13.59 -9.21 -5.27
N LEU A 64 12.90 -9.44 -6.39
CA LEU A 64 13.31 -10.39 -7.41
C LEU A 64 14.37 -9.84 -8.36
N HIS A 65 14.37 -8.53 -8.62
CA HIS A 65 15.16 -7.93 -9.69
C HIS A 65 16.33 -7.08 -9.21
N GLY A 66 16.34 -6.62 -7.96
CA GLY A 66 17.46 -5.93 -7.31
C GLY A 66 17.91 -4.66 -8.02
#